data_AF-A0A6M2EPU6-F1
#
_entry.id   AF-A0A6M2EPU6-F1
#
_cell.length_a   1.000
_cell.length_b   1.000
_cell.length_c   1.000
_cell.angle_alpha   90.00
_cell.angle_beta   90.00
_cell.angle_gamma   90.00
#
_symmetry.space_group_name_H-M   'P 1'
#
loop_
_entity.id
_entity.type
_entity.pdbx_description
1 polymer ?
#
loop_
_entity_poly.entity_id
_entity_poly.type
_entity_poly.pdbx_seq_one_letter_code
_entity_poly.pdbx_strand_id
1 'polypeptide(L)'
;MAITIVEQGGGQYHVLLIIADGQVTRSVDTHHGQLSPQERRTIDAIVKASEYPLSIILVGVGDGPWEMMREFDDNIPARTFDNFQFVNFTEIMSKNVSQSRKEAEFALAALMEIPSQYKATIELGLLGHHTGNAPERVPLPPPLYGQTSSSKSKASRSSSFQQRVPSYSAYDTPVSGYETTAERASSSYDTPVSGYETTAQRASSSSSVYDNQVCPICLTSPKNMAFGCGHQTCCDCGEDLEVCPICRGPIQARIRLY
;
A
#
# COMPACT_ATOMS: atom_id res chain seq x y z
N MET A 1 10.72 -2.58 6.01
CA MET A 1 11.38 -1.50 5.25
C MET A 1 10.34 -0.45 4.88
N ALA A 2 9.49 -0.60 3.86
CA ALA A 2 8.43 0.38 3.56
C ALA A 2 7.51 0.65 4.78
N ILE A 3 6.92 -0.38 5.39
CA ILE A 3 6.17 -0.29 6.66
C ILE A 3 6.98 0.43 7.76
N THR A 4 8.26 0.06 7.90
CA THR A 4 9.19 0.66 8.87
C THR A 4 9.43 2.16 8.61
N ILE A 5 9.49 2.58 7.34
CA ILE A 5 9.64 3.98 6.92
C ILE A 5 8.35 4.77 7.23
N VAL A 6 7.18 4.19 6.97
CA VAL A 6 5.88 4.82 7.29
C VAL A 6 5.74 5.05 8.80
N GLU A 7 6.06 4.05 9.62
CA GLU A 7 6.04 4.16 11.08
C GLU A 7 7.06 5.19 11.59
N GLN A 8 8.29 5.20 11.05
CA GLN A 8 9.32 6.20 11.39
C GLN A 8 8.95 7.62 10.90
N GLY A 9 8.20 7.72 9.81
CA GLY A 9 7.75 8.96 9.18
C GLY A 9 6.50 9.58 9.80
N GLY A 10 6.02 9.08 10.95
CA GLY A 10 4.86 9.67 11.63
C GLY A 10 3.50 9.15 11.14
N GLY A 11 3.44 7.98 10.50
CA GLY A 11 2.22 7.52 9.83
C GLY A 11 1.87 8.36 8.60
N GLN A 12 2.84 9.01 7.98
CA GLN A 12 2.64 9.72 6.70
C GLN A 12 2.30 8.73 5.57
N TYR A 13 1.40 9.12 4.67
CA TYR A 13 1.06 8.32 3.51
C TYR A 13 2.26 8.14 2.57
N HIS A 14 2.53 6.90 2.18
CA HIS A 14 3.60 6.56 1.23
C HIS A 14 3.08 5.67 0.10
N VAL A 15 3.74 5.78 -1.06
CA VAL A 15 3.55 4.87 -2.19
C VAL A 15 4.86 4.15 -2.47
N LEU A 16 4.86 2.83 -2.32
CA LEU A 16 6.00 1.97 -2.64
C LEU A 16 5.92 1.53 -4.10
N LEU A 17 6.80 2.08 -4.94
CA LEU A 17 6.98 1.64 -6.31
C LEU A 17 8.03 0.50 -6.36
N ILE A 18 7.62 -0.69 -6.77
CA ILE A 18 8.49 -1.85 -7.00
C ILE A 18 8.60 -2.06 -8.51
N ILE A 19 9.81 -2.11 -9.05
CA ILE A 19 10.06 -2.49 -10.46
C ILE A 19 10.66 -3.90 -10.45
N ALA A 20 10.01 -4.85 -11.12
CA ALA A 20 10.40 -6.26 -11.11
C ALA A 20 10.04 -6.98 -12.41
N ASP A 21 10.64 -8.15 -12.63
CA ASP A 21 10.44 -9.03 -13.80
C ASP A 21 9.33 -10.10 -13.61
N GLY A 22 8.57 -10.01 -12.51
CA GLY A 22 7.43 -10.88 -12.20
C GLY A 22 7.78 -12.21 -11.55
N GLN A 23 9.07 -12.56 -11.47
CA GLN A 23 9.50 -13.88 -10.98
C GLN A 23 9.60 -13.95 -9.46
N VAL A 24 8.46 -14.01 -8.77
CA VAL A 24 8.45 -14.53 -7.39
C VAL A 24 8.79 -16.02 -7.44
N THR A 25 9.82 -16.43 -6.71
CA THR A 25 10.40 -17.78 -6.84
C THR A 25 9.39 -18.87 -6.50
N ARG A 26 8.96 -19.63 -7.51
CA ARG A 26 8.28 -20.93 -7.35
C ARG A 26 9.31 -22.03 -7.15
N SER A 27 9.08 -22.92 -6.18
CA SER A 27 9.80 -24.21 -6.20
C SER A 27 9.20 -25.08 -7.29
N VAL A 28 10.03 -25.92 -7.93
CA VAL A 28 9.56 -26.97 -8.84
C VAL A 28 8.64 -27.99 -8.14
N ASP A 29 8.74 -28.09 -6.81
CA ASP A 29 7.90 -28.95 -5.97
C ASP A 29 6.54 -28.32 -5.60
N THR A 30 6.26 -27.09 -6.05
CA THR A 30 5.01 -26.40 -5.72
C THR A 30 3.88 -26.97 -6.59
N HIS A 31 3.02 -27.81 -6.00
CA HIS A 31 1.86 -28.37 -6.70
C HIS A 31 0.92 -27.28 -7.23
N HIS A 32 0.25 -27.55 -8.36
CA HIS A 32 -0.75 -26.63 -8.93
C HIS A 32 -1.79 -26.21 -7.89
N GLY A 33 -1.98 -24.89 -7.74
CA GLY A 33 -2.91 -24.29 -6.77
C GLY A 33 -2.34 -24.10 -5.36
N GLN A 34 -1.08 -24.44 -5.09
CA GLN A 34 -0.38 -24.10 -3.84
C GLN A 34 0.58 -22.93 -4.03
N LEU A 35 0.75 -22.15 -2.97
CA LEU A 35 1.66 -21.02 -2.93
C LEU A 35 3.06 -21.45 -2.47
N SER A 36 4.10 -20.91 -3.10
CA SER A 36 5.48 -21.11 -2.66
C SER A 36 5.74 -20.42 -1.29
N PRO A 37 6.80 -20.82 -0.55
CA PRO A 37 7.20 -20.14 0.67
C PRO A 37 7.51 -18.64 0.47
N GLN A 38 7.96 -18.25 -0.71
CA GLN A 38 8.22 -16.87 -1.10
C GLN A 38 6.90 -16.14 -1.38
N GLU A 39 6.00 -16.74 -2.15
CA GLU A 39 4.68 -16.18 -2.47
C GLU A 39 3.86 -15.90 -1.21
N ARG A 40 3.77 -16.88 -0.30
CA ARG A 40 3.05 -16.69 0.97
C ARG A 40 3.64 -15.55 1.79
N ARG A 41 4.98 -15.45 1.90
CA ARG A 41 5.64 -14.32 2.58
C ARG A 41 5.38 -12.96 1.91
N THR A 42 5.20 -12.94 0.59
CA THR A 42 4.82 -11.73 -0.15
C THR A 42 3.38 -11.33 0.17
N ILE A 43 2.44 -12.26 0.14
CA ILE A 43 1.03 -12.02 0.52
C ILE A 43 0.94 -11.57 1.98
N ASP A 44 1.57 -12.30 2.91
CA ASP A 44 1.61 -11.95 4.33
C ASP A 44 2.15 -10.52 4.55
N ALA A 45 3.13 -10.09 3.74
CA ALA A 45 3.69 -8.75 3.79
C ALA A 45 2.77 -7.67 3.18
N ILE A 46 1.97 -7.99 2.15
CA ILE A 46 0.97 -7.07 1.57
C ILE A 46 -0.20 -6.90 2.55
N VAL A 47 -0.72 -8.01 3.09
CA VAL A 47 -1.76 -8.00 4.15
C VAL A 47 -1.27 -7.16 5.34
N LYS A 48 -0.04 -7.40 5.84
CA LYS A 48 0.51 -6.60 6.93
C LYS A 48 0.75 -5.13 6.56
N ALA A 49 1.01 -4.82 5.29
CA ALA A 49 1.13 -3.44 4.83
C ALA A 49 -0.23 -2.69 4.80
N SER A 50 -1.36 -3.41 4.67
CA SER A 50 -2.70 -2.81 4.70
C SER A 50 -3.14 -2.30 6.08
N GLU A 51 -2.39 -2.59 7.14
CA GLU A 51 -2.56 -1.99 8.47
C GLU A 51 -1.89 -0.60 8.59
N TYR A 52 -1.31 -0.06 7.51
CA TYR A 52 -0.53 1.18 7.49
C TYR A 52 -1.00 2.09 6.35
N PRO A 53 -0.75 3.41 6.40
CA PRO A 53 -1.01 4.32 5.29
C PRO A 53 0.03 4.13 4.16
N LEU A 54 -0.02 2.98 3.50
CA LEU A 54 0.95 2.51 2.51
C LEU A 54 0.26 1.83 1.33
N SER A 55 0.38 2.45 0.17
CA SER A 55 0.03 1.85 -1.13
C SER A 55 1.26 1.22 -1.79
N ILE A 56 1.05 0.14 -2.54
CA ILE A 56 2.10 -0.59 -3.25
C ILE A 56 1.75 -0.64 -4.73
N ILE A 57 2.67 -0.23 -5.60
CA ILE A 57 2.55 -0.35 -7.06
C ILE A 57 3.67 -1.28 -7.55
N LEU A 58 3.30 -2.42 -8.15
CA LEU A 58 4.23 -3.34 -8.79
C LEU A 58 4.26 -3.08 -10.31
N VAL A 59 5.36 -2.53 -10.79
CA VAL A 59 5.63 -2.29 -12.21
C VAL A 59 6.36 -3.49 -12.81
N GLY A 60 5.64 -4.26 -13.62
CA GLY A 60 6.16 -5.42 -14.33
C GLY A 60 6.91 -5.05 -15.61
N VAL A 61 8.20 -5.42 -15.69
CA VAL A 61 9.07 -5.23 -16.87
C VAL A 61 9.55 -6.58 -17.43
N GLY A 62 9.83 -6.66 -18.73
CA GLY A 62 10.11 -7.94 -19.40
C GLY A 62 8.85 -8.76 -19.70
N ASP A 63 9.04 -10.06 -19.93
CA ASP A 63 8.05 -10.93 -20.59
C ASP A 63 7.03 -11.58 -19.63
N GLY A 64 7.25 -11.54 -18.32
CA GLY A 64 6.44 -12.25 -17.32
C GLY A 64 6.87 -13.72 -17.15
N PRO A 65 5.96 -14.66 -16.84
CA PRO A 65 4.51 -14.54 -16.58
C PRO A 65 4.07 -13.49 -15.56
N TRP A 66 2.81 -13.05 -15.66
CA TRP A 66 2.19 -12.00 -14.81
C TRP A 66 0.90 -12.45 -14.12
N GLU A 67 0.47 -13.70 -14.33
CA GLU A 67 -0.80 -14.26 -13.87
C GLU A 67 -0.97 -14.13 -12.35
N MET A 68 0.08 -14.44 -11.60
CA MET A 68 0.11 -14.33 -10.14
C MET A 68 0.01 -12.87 -9.66
N MET A 69 0.61 -11.91 -10.39
CA MET A 69 0.55 -10.50 -10.01
C MET A 69 -0.85 -9.91 -10.25
N ARG A 70 -1.59 -10.43 -11.23
CA ARG A 70 -3.02 -10.14 -11.42
C ARG A 70 -3.89 -10.82 -10.37
N GLU A 71 -3.55 -12.04 -9.94
CA GLU A 71 -4.23 -12.72 -8.83
C GLU A 71 -4.06 -11.95 -7.50
N PHE A 72 -2.92 -11.28 -7.30
CA PHE A 72 -2.63 -10.43 -6.14
C PHE A 72 -3.29 -9.05 -6.17
N ASP A 73 -3.66 -8.50 -7.34
CA ASP A 73 -4.51 -7.31 -7.43
C ASP A 73 -5.88 -7.61 -6.81
N ASP A 74 -6.62 -8.54 -7.41
CA ASP A 74 -8.06 -8.72 -7.14
C ASP A 74 -8.37 -9.54 -5.87
N ASN A 75 -7.48 -10.47 -5.44
CA ASN A 75 -7.88 -11.58 -4.56
C ASN A 75 -6.96 -11.83 -3.33
N ILE A 76 -6.33 -10.80 -2.74
CA ILE A 76 -5.63 -10.97 -1.46
C ILE A 76 -6.64 -11.00 -0.29
N PRO A 77 -6.82 -12.14 0.41
CA PRO A 77 -7.74 -12.22 1.55
C PRO A 77 -7.18 -11.47 2.77
N ALA A 78 -8.09 -11.03 3.64
CA ALA A 78 -7.80 -10.43 4.96
C ALA A 78 -7.00 -9.10 4.97
N ARG A 79 -6.82 -8.42 3.83
CA ARG A 79 -6.34 -7.02 3.81
C ARG A 79 -7.38 -6.05 4.37
N THR A 80 -6.95 -5.03 5.11
CA THR A 80 -7.83 -4.03 5.77
C THR A 80 -8.47 -3.08 4.76
N PHE A 81 -7.73 -2.73 3.71
CA PHE A 81 -8.20 -2.05 2.51
C PHE A 81 -7.40 -2.57 1.30
N ASP A 82 -7.85 -2.24 0.09
CA ASP A 82 -7.06 -2.52 -1.10
C ASP A 82 -5.83 -1.61 -1.15
N ASN A 83 -4.64 -2.17 -1.23
CA ASN A 83 -3.39 -1.42 -1.11
C ASN A 83 -2.32 -1.85 -2.10
N PHE A 84 -2.68 -2.61 -3.14
CA PHE A 84 -1.75 -3.19 -4.11
C PHE A 84 -2.29 -3.03 -5.53
N GLN A 85 -1.47 -2.47 -6.42
CA GLN A 85 -1.74 -2.32 -7.86
C GLN A 85 -0.62 -2.96 -8.69
N PHE A 86 -0.96 -3.82 -9.64
CA PHE A 86 -0.05 -4.32 -10.66
C PHE A 86 -0.18 -3.53 -11.98
N VAL A 87 0.96 -3.21 -12.61
CA VAL A 87 1.04 -2.52 -13.90
C VAL A 87 2.01 -3.22 -14.84
N ASN A 88 1.51 -3.77 -15.95
CA ASN A 88 2.35 -4.35 -17.00
C ASN A 88 2.97 -3.25 -17.88
N PHE A 89 4.17 -2.78 -17.52
CA PHE A 89 4.87 -1.71 -18.23
C PHE A 89 5.29 -2.15 -19.64
N THR A 90 5.77 -3.39 -19.81
CA THR A 90 6.16 -3.92 -21.14
C THR A 90 4.99 -3.88 -22.11
N GLU A 91 3.81 -4.31 -21.67
CA GLU A 91 2.60 -4.30 -22.50
C GLU A 91 2.21 -2.88 -22.89
N ILE A 92 2.11 -1.95 -21.95
CA ILE A 92 1.78 -0.53 -22.24
C ILE A 92 2.81 0.07 -23.22
N MET A 93 4.10 -0.17 -22.99
CA MET A 93 5.17 0.38 -23.81
C MET A 93 5.30 -0.28 -25.19
N SER A 94 4.79 -1.49 -25.38
CA SER A 94 4.75 -2.18 -26.69
C SER A 94 3.67 -1.65 -27.65
N LYS A 95 2.66 -0.93 -27.16
CA LYS A 95 1.51 -0.45 -27.97
C LYS A 95 1.96 0.45 -29.11
N ASN A 96 1.28 0.35 -30.27
CA ASN A 96 1.58 1.17 -31.45
C ASN A 96 0.89 2.55 -31.37
N VAL A 97 1.31 3.37 -30.41
CA VAL A 97 0.84 4.75 -30.17
C VAL A 97 2.01 5.69 -29.88
N SER A 98 1.76 7.01 -29.84
CA SER A 98 2.79 8.00 -29.52
C SER A 98 3.37 7.79 -28.12
N GLN A 99 4.66 8.11 -27.94
CA GLN A 99 5.37 7.98 -26.66
C GLN A 99 4.64 8.69 -25.51
N SER A 100 4.18 9.92 -25.73
CA SER A 100 3.38 10.70 -24.78
C SER A 100 2.09 10.00 -24.33
N ARG A 101 1.47 9.19 -25.20
CA ARG A 101 0.27 8.43 -24.87
C ARG A 101 0.60 7.20 -24.03
N LYS A 102 1.74 6.52 -24.29
CA LYS A 102 2.24 5.42 -23.46
C LYS A 102 2.56 5.88 -22.05
N GLU A 103 3.21 7.04 -21.93
CA GLU A 103 3.54 7.65 -20.63
C GLU A 103 2.29 8.05 -19.86
N ALA A 104 1.31 8.68 -20.50
CA ALA A 104 0.02 9.02 -19.89
C ALA A 104 -0.78 7.77 -19.49
N GLU A 105 -0.77 6.72 -20.31
CA GLU A 105 -1.45 5.45 -20.04
C GLU A 105 -0.77 4.69 -18.88
N PHE A 106 0.56 4.66 -18.83
CA PHE A 106 1.31 4.10 -17.70
C PHE A 106 1.06 4.88 -16.41
N ALA A 107 1.11 6.22 -16.45
CA ALA A 107 0.83 7.05 -15.28
C ALA A 107 -0.61 6.88 -14.78
N LEU A 108 -1.58 6.74 -15.68
CA LEU A 108 -2.97 6.45 -15.31
C LEU A 108 -3.10 5.05 -14.69
N ALA A 109 -2.50 4.02 -15.28
CA ALA A 109 -2.52 2.66 -14.75
C ALA A 109 -1.84 2.55 -13.37
N ALA A 110 -0.74 3.27 -13.15
CA ALA A 110 -0.05 3.27 -11.86
C ALA A 110 -0.77 4.06 -10.76
N LEU A 111 -1.56 5.08 -11.12
CA LEU A 111 -2.13 6.02 -10.15
C LEU A 111 -3.66 5.94 -10.02
N MET A 112 -4.36 5.09 -10.78
CA MET A 112 -5.83 5.06 -10.79
C MET A 112 -6.45 4.69 -9.44
N GLU A 113 -5.80 3.82 -8.66
CA GLU A 113 -6.31 3.43 -7.33
C GLU A 113 -5.84 4.33 -6.19
N ILE A 114 -4.70 5.03 -6.35
CA ILE A 114 -4.09 5.86 -5.30
C ILE A 114 -5.09 6.82 -4.62
N PRO A 115 -6.03 7.50 -5.32
CA PRO A 115 -7.02 8.35 -4.67
C PRO A 115 -7.98 7.60 -3.73
N SER A 116 -8.45 6.40 -4.11
CA SER A 116 -9.31 5.57 -3.26
C SER A 116 -8.54 4.92 -2.12
N GLN A 117 -7.33 4.44 -2.39
CA GLN A 117 -6.45 3.84 -1.39
C GLN A 117 -6.09 4.88 -0.31
N TYR A 118 -5.72 6.11 -0.70
CA TYR A 118 -5.47 7.21 0.23
C TYR A 118 -6.69 7.51 1.12
N LYS A 119 -7.89 7.62 0.54
CA LYS A 119 -9.13 7.86 1.32
C LYS A 119 -9.40 6.74 2.32
N ALA A 120 -9.22 5.48 1.94
CA ALA A 120 -9.37 4.34 2.85
C ALA A 120 -8.44 4.46 4.07
N THR A 121 -7.20 4.96 3.91
CA THR A 121 -6.28 5.18 5.04
C THR A 121 -6.75 6.27 6.01
N ILE A 122 -7.56 7.23 5.56
CA ILE A 122 -8.20 8.23 6.42
C ILE A 122 -9.42 7.62 7.13
N GLU A 123 -10.29 6.95 6.37
CA GLU A 123 -11.53 6.35 6.88
C GLU A 123 -11.27 5.26 7.93
N LEU A 124 -10.16 4.52 7.78
CA LEU A 124 -9.66 3.53 8.74
C LEU A 124 -8.82 4.13 9.89
N GLY A 125 -8.58 5.45 9.91
CA GLY A 125 -7.80 6.12 10.96
C GLY A 125 -6.31 5.77 10.98
N LEU A 126 -5.76 5.29 9.86
CA LEU A 126 -4.35 4.88 9.73
C LEU A 126 -3.42 6.08 9.48
N LEU A 127 -3.92 7.11 8.80
CA LEU A 127 -3.12 8.30 8.44
C LEU A 127 -2.74 9.11 9.69
N GLY A 128 -1.45 9.36 9.88
CA GLY A 128 -0.90 10.06 11.05
C GLY A 128 -0.86 9.20 12.34
N HIS A 129 -1.16 7.91 12.25
CA HIS A 129 -1.16 7.00 13.39
C HIS A 129 0.16 6.22 13.49
N HIS A 130 0.64 6.02 14.73
CA HIS A 130 1.76 5.15 15.06
C HIS A 130 1.24 3.84 15.63
N THR A 131 1.47 2.72 14.93
CA THR A 131 1.01 1.41 15.38
C THR A 131 1.92 0.81 16.46
N GLY A 132 3.19 1.23 16.52
CA GLY A 132 4.23 0.61 17.35
C GLY A 132 4.59 -0.85 16.99
N ASN A 133 3.88 -1.46 16.03
CA ASN A 133 3.95 -2.89 15.70
C ASN A 133 4.70 -3.16 14.38
N ALA A 134 5.40 -2.14 13.86
CA ALA A 134 6.15 -2.26 12.61
C ALA A 134 7.34 -3.21 12.76
N PRO A 135 7.55 -4.15 11.82
CA PRO A 135 8.70 -5.04 11.87
C PRO A 135 10.00 -4.25 11.65
N GLU A 136 10.93 -4.38 12.60
CA GLU A 136 12.26 -3.79 12.52
C GLU A 136 13.04 -4.44 11.36
N ARG A 137 13.17 -3.70 10.24
CA ARG A 137 14.03 -4.10 9.11
C ARG A 137 15.01 -2.99 8.81
N VAL A 138 16.27 -3.24 9.15
CA VAL A 138 17.41 -2.39 8.79
C VAL A 138 17.84 -2.71 7.35
N PRO A 139 17.96 -1.72 6.45
CA PRO A 139 18.53 -1.95 5.12
C PRO A 139 20.01 -2.34 5.22
N LEU A 140 20.44 -3.29 4.42
CA LEU A 140 21.87 -3.59 4.28
C LEU A 140 22.57 -2.44 3.51
N PRO A 141 23.85 -2.14 3.80
CA PRO A 141 24.60 -1.18 3.02
C PRO A 141 24.73 -1.65 1.56
N PRO A 142 24.79 -0.74 0.57
CA PRO A 142 24.99 -1.12 -0.82
C PRO A 142 26.27 -1.96 -1.01
N PRO A 143 26.24 -3.03 -1.83
CA PRO A 143 27.43 -3.85 -2.06
C PRO A 143 28.49 -3.05 -2.81
N LEU A 144 29.56 -2.68 -2.09
CA LEU A 144 30.70 -1.96 -2.66
C LEU A 144 31.56 -2.90 -3.52
N TYR A 145 31.26 -2.95 -4.83
CA TYR A 145 32.13 -3.59 -5.80
C TYR A 145 33.40 -2.76 -6.00
N GLY A 146 34.53 -3.27 -5.50
CA GLY A 146 35.85 -2.69 -5.77
C GLY A 146 36.64 -2.23 -4.54
N GLN A 147 36.81 -3.09 -3.53
CA GLN A 147 38.04 -3.08 -2.74
C GLN A 147 38.65 -4.48 -2.71
N THR A 148 39.90 -4.58 -3.17
CA THR A 148 40.72 -5.77 -3.02
C THR A 148 40.92 -6.06 -1.53
N SER A 149 40.84 -7.33 -1.16
CA SER A 149 40.97 -7.81 0.22
C SER A 149 42.38 -7.54 0.78
N SER A 150 42.57 -6.35 1.35
CA SER A 150 43.83 -5.95 1.98
C SER A 150 43.59 -5.11 3.24
N SER A 151 44.35 -5.43 4.29
CA SER A 151 44.29 -4.86 5.65
C SER A 151 43.00 -5.10 6.45
N LYS A 152 43.11 -5.99 7.45
CA LYS A 152 42.25 -5.97 8.63
C LYS A 152 42.50 -4.66 9.38
N SER A 153 41.49 -3.82 9.54
CA SER A 153 41.47 -2.83 10.62
C SER A 153 40.11 -2.87 11.31
N LYS A 154 40.12 -3.07 12.63
CA LYS A 154 38.92 -2.99 13.46
C LYS A 154 38.51 -1.52 13.53
N ALA A 155 37.42 -1.13 12.87
CA ALA A 155 36.79 0.16 13.12
C ALA A 155 36.17 0.13 14.52
N SER A 156 36.67 0.98 15.41
CA SER A 156 36.30 1.02 16.83
C SER A 156 34.82 1.32 17.04
N ARG A 157 34.14 0.51 17.85
CA ARG A 157 32.85 0.87 18.44
C ARG A 157 33.06 1.77 19.67
N SER A 158 32.77 3.06 19.51
CA SER A 158 32.47 4.02 20.59
C SER A 158 31.47 5.02 20.01
N SER A 159 30.19 4.91 20.37
CA SER A 159 29.52 5.69 21.44
C SER A 159 28.97 7.02 20.89
N SER A 160 27.90 7.63 21.39
CA SER A 160 27.10 7.35 22.58
C SER A 160 25.80 8.18 22.52
N PHE A 161 24.64 7.54 22.68
CA PHE A 161 23.45 8.19 23.25
C PHE A 161 22.68 7.16 24.08
N GLN A 162 23.23 6.88 25.26
CA GLN A 162 22.45 6.33 26.37
C GLN A 162 21.97 7.50 27.23
N GLN A 163 20.65 7.65 27.35
CA GLN A 163 20.05 8.10 28.59
C GLN A 163 19.24 6.94 29.16
N ARG A 164 19.61 6.54 30.38
CA ARG A 164 19.01 5.43 31.14
C ARG A 164 18.77 5.94 32.55
N VAL A 165 17.53 5.88 33.04
CA VAL A 165 17.12 5.64 34.45
C VAL A 165 15.58 5.51 34.51
N PRO A 166 14.97 4.86 35.52
CA PRO A 166 15.10 3.41 35.75
C PRO A 166 13.73 2.72 36.02
N SER A 167 13.76 1.40 36.20
CA SER A 167 12.63 0.55 36.57
C SER A 167 12.15 0.70 38.03
N TYR A 168 10.87 0.44 38.28
CA TYR A 168 10.38 -0.09 39.56
C TYR A 168 9.53 -1.35 39.33
N SER A 169 9.42 -2.21 40.35
CA SER A 169 9.16 -3.65 40.18
C SER A 169 7.93 -4.19 40.94
N ALA A 170 7.24 -5.14 40.29
CA ALA A 170 6.66 -6.41 40.81
C ALA A 170 5.70 -6.44 42.03
N TYR A 171 4.55 -7.12 41.86
CA TYR A 171 3.96 -8.01 42.89
C TYR A 171 2.99 -9.07 42.33
N ASP A 172 2.84 -10.16 43.11
CA ASP A 172 2.35 -11.51 42.78
C ASP A 172 1.23 -12.00 43.76
N THR A 173 0.43 -13.04 43.51
CA THR A 173 0.37 -14.00 42.38
C THR A 173 -1.07 -14.37 41.92
N PRO A 174 -1.95 -15.06 42.71
CA PRO A 174 -2.81 -16.08 42.08
C PRO A 174 -4.31 -16.08 42.46
N VAL A 175 -5.11 -16.92 41.77
CA VAL A 175 -6.10 -17.88 42.35
C VAL A 175 -6.65 -18.84 41.27
N SER A 176 -7.00 -20.08 41.68
CA SER A 176 -7.68 -21.16 40.93
C SER A 176 -8.94 -20.73 40.16
N GLY A 177 -9.49 -21.46 39.17
CA GLY A 177 -9.22 -22.84 38.72
C GLY A 177 -10.43 -23.75 38.94
N TYR A 178 -10.95 -24.38 37.88
CA TYR A 178 -11.73 -25.62 37.91
C TYR A 178 -11.72 -26.31 36.53
N GLU A 179 -11.68 -27.64 36.54
CA GLU A 179 -11.91 -28.50 35.37
C GLU A 179 -13.42 -28.70 35.15
N THR A 180 -13.84 -29.21 33.98
CA THR A 180 -14.71 -30.40 33.83
C THR A 180 -15.13 -30.64 32.37
N THR A 181 -14.60 -31.75 31.84
CA THR A 181 -15.09 -32.69 30.81
C THR A 181 -16.33 -32.45 29.92
N ALA A 182 -16.23 -33.02 28.70
CA ALA A 182 -17.21 -33.93 28.05
C ALA A 182 -18.00 -33.46 26.80
N GLU A 183 -17.68 -34.13 25.69
CA GLU A 183 -18.58 -34.82 24.74
C GLU A 183 -19.53 -34.08 23.75
N ARG A 184 -19.23 -34.34 22.46
CA ARG A 184 -20.15 -34.82 21.40
C ARG A 184 -21.67 -34.58 21.56
N ALA A 185 -22.24 -33.93 20.54
CA ALA A 185 -23.36 -34.50 19.77
C ALA A 185 -23.49 -33.86 18.38
N SER A 186 -23.83 -34.65 17.37
CA SER A 186 -24.20 -34.18 16.03
C SER A 186 -25.68 -33.81 15.96
N SER A 187 -26.07 -32.87 15.10
CA SER A 187 -27.45 -32.83 14.58
C SER A 187 -27.48 -32.34 13.14
N SER A 188 -28.14 -33.12 12.30
CA SER A 188 -28.36 -32.94 10.87
C SER A 188 -29.71 -32.28 10.59
N TYR A 189 -29.78 -31.39 9.60
CA TYR A 189 -31.01 -31.11 8.86
C TYR A 189 -30.71 -30.92 7.37
N ASP A 190 -31.71 -31.19 6.53
CA ASP A 190 -31.63 -31.36 5.08
C ASP A 190 -31.43 -30.09 4.23
N THR A 191 -30.64 -30.23 3.15
CA THR A 191 -31.03 -30.18 1.71
C THR A 191 -32.31 -29.39 1.33
N PRO A 192 -32.39 -28.64 0.18
CA PRO A 192 -31.62 -28.85 -1.06
C PRO A 192 -31.10 -27.60 -1.80
N VAL A 193 -30.34 -27.87 -2.88
CA VAL A 193 -29.80 -26.91 -3.84
C VAL A 193 -30.80 -26.56 -4.96
N SER A 194 -30.97 -25.27 -5.21
CA SER A 194 -31.35 -24.68 -6.51
C SER A 194 -30.70 -23.29 -6.59
N GLY A 195 -30.08 -22.84 -7.68
CA GLY A 195 -30.33 -23.21 -9.06
C GLY A 195 -30.98 -22.04 -9.80
N TYR A 196 -30.31 -20.88 -9.83
CA TYR A 196 -30.68 -19.77 -10.70
C TYR A 196 -29.43 -19.06 -11.23
N GLU A 197 -29.37 -18.91 -12.56
CA GLU A 197 -28.51 -17.91 -13.20
C GLU A 197 -29.12 -16.53 -12.94
N THR A 198 -28.31 -15.53 -12.62
CA THR A 198 -28.71 -14.12 -12.77
C THR A 198 -27.50 -13.28 -13.11
N THR A 199 -27.63 -12.54 -14.20
CA THR A 199 -26.67 -11.57 -14.71
C THR A 199 -26.52 -10.41 -13.72
N ALA A 200 -25.44 -10.45 -12.92
CA ALA A 200 -25.08 -9.34 -12.04
C ALA A 200 -24.65 -8.12 -12.88
N GLN A 201 -25.59 -7.17 -13.02
CA GLN A 201 -25.34 -5.90 -13.68
C GLN A 201 -24.26 -5.11 -12.93
N ARG A 202 -23.37 -4.49 -13.70
CA ARG A 202 -22.31 -3.59 -13.23
C ARG A 202 -22.91 -2.52 -12.32
N ALA A 203 -22.62 -2.59 -11.02
CA ALA A 203 -23.04 -1.58 -10.06
C ALA A 203 -22.35 -0.26 -10.38
N SER A 204 -23.06 0.65 -11.04
CA SER A 204 -22.62 2.03 -11.26
C SER A 204 -22.63 2.75 -9.92
N SER A 205 -21.50 2.77 -9.24
CA SER A 205 -21.33 3.41 -7.94
C SER A 205 -21.67 4.91 -8.02
N SER A 206 -22.55 5.36 -7.13
CA SER A 206 -23.04 6.74 -7.03
C SER A 206 -22.03 7.72 -6.40
N SER A 207 -20.75 7.34 -6.34
CA SER A 207 -19.66 8.08 -5.68
C SER A 207 -19.17 9.32 -6.44
N SER A 208 -19.51 9.46 -7.73
CA SER A 208 -18.99 10.51 -8.62
C SER A 208 -19.36 11.95 -8.25
N VAL A 209 -20.38 12.16 -7.42
CA VAL A 209 -20.83 13.51 -7.01
C VAL A 209 -19.98 14.09 -5.87
N TYR A 210 -19.56 13.25 -4.92
CA TYR A 210 -18.73 13.67 -3.78
C TYR A 210 -17.26 13.83 -4.18
N ASP A 211 -16.74 12.95 -5.03
CA ASP A 211 -15.34 12.99 -5.47
C ASP A 211 -15.00 14.27 -6.24
N ASN A 212 -15.97 14.82 -6.96
CA ASN A 212 -15.83 16.07 -7.68
C ASN A 212 -15.81 17.33 -6.78
N GLN A 213 -16.04 17.22 -5.47
CA GLN A 213 -16.12 18.36 -4.54
C GLN A 213 -14.94 18.47 -3.56
N VAL A 214 -14.12 17.42 -3.42
CA VAL A 214 -12.93 17.42 -2.55
C VAL A 214 -11.65 17.87 -3.29
N CYS A 215 -10.69 18.42 -2.56
CA CYS A 215 -9.43 18.90 -3.12
C CYS A 215 -8.65 17.76 -3.79
N PRO A 216 -8.16 17.91 -5.04
CA PRO A 216 -7.42 16.86 -5.74
C PRO A 216 -6.00 16.60 -5.20
N ILE A 217 -5.56 17.33 -4.16
CA ILE A 217 -4.23 17.17 -3.55
C ILE A 217 -4.35 16.38 -2.25
N CYS A 218 -5.13 16.85 -1.27
CA CYS A 218 -5.33 16.16 0.00
C CYS A 218 -6.53 15.23 0.03
N LEU A 219 -7.39 15.20 -1.00
CA LEU A 219 -8.58 14.35 -1.13
C LEU A 219 -9.57 14.38 0.05
N THR A 220 -9.41 15.35 0.95
CA THR A 220 -10.07 15.44 2.27
C THR A 220 -10.87 16.73 2.38
N SER A 221 -10.18 17.89 2.28
CA SER A 221 -10.81 19.20 2.41
C SER A 221 -11.63 19.57 1.16
N PRO A 222 -12.74 20.32 1.31
CA PRO A 222 -13.55 20.78 0.16
C PRO A 222 -12.77 21.77 -0.74
N LYS A 223 -13.18 21.85 -2.00
CA LYS A 223 -12.66 22.82 -2.98
C LYS A 223 -13.10 24.26 -2.64
N ASN A 224 -12.32 24.97 -1.84
CA ASN A 224 -12.58 26.38 -1.46
C ASN A 224 -11.54 27.38 -2.03
N MET A 225 -10.71 26.98 -3.00
CA MET A 225 -9.83 27.87 -3.77
C MET A 225 -9.89 27.54 -5.27
N ALA A 226 -9.96 28.56 -6.11
CA ALA A 226 -9.80 28.46 -7.57
C ALA A 226 -8.56 29.21 -8.05
N PHE A 227 -7.88 28.67 -9.07
CA PHE A 227 -6.78 29.34 -9.76
C PHE A 227 -7.29 30.10 -10.99
N GLY A 228 -6.50 31.05 -11.51
CA GLY A 228 -6.82 31.79 -12.74
C GLY A 228 -7.06 30.94 -13.99
N CYS A 229 -6.69 29.65 -13.98
CA CYS A 229 -7.00 28.68 -15.04
C CYS A 229 -8.32 27.91 -14.84
N GLY A 230 -9.12 28.25 -13.82
CA GLY A 230 -10.42 27.62 -13.51
C GLY A 230 -10.35 26.37 -12.63
N HIS A 231 -9.17 25.76 -12.47
CA HIS A 231 -8.98 24.57 -11.63
C HIS A 231 -8.99 24.89 -10.12
N GLN A 232 -9.39 23.93 -9.30
CA GLN A 232 -9.73 24.15 -7.89
C GLN A 232 -9.02 23.20 -6.92
N THR A 233 -8.75 23.70 -5.71
CA THR A 233 -8.13 23.00 -4.56
C THR A 233 -8.76 23.49 -3.25
N CYS A 234 -8.36 22.95 -2.09
CA CYS A 234 -8.58 23.65 -0.82
C CYS A 234 -7.51 24.73 -0.62
N CYS A 235 -7.76 25.69 0.28
CA CYS A 235 -6.81 26.74 0.61
C CYS A 235 -5.49 26.18 1.14
N ASP A 236 -5.55 25.25 2.10
CA ASP A 236 -4.39 24.69 2.79
C ASP A 236 -3.38 24.05 1.83
N CYS A 237 -3.86 23.42 0.75
CA CYS A 237 -2.99 22.84 -0.28
C CYS A 237 -2.71 23.76 -1.47
N GLY A 238 -3.46 24.87 -1.62
CA GLY A 238 -3.39 25.75 -2.78
C GLY A 238 -2.59 27.06 -2.56
N GLU A 239 -2.33 27.42 -1.31
CA GLU A 239 -1.67 28.69 -0.93
C GLU A 239 -0.26 28.79 -1.52
N ASP A 240 0.58 27.76 -1.31
CA ASP A 240 2.00 27.76 -1.70
C ASP A 240 2.30 27.24 -3.13
N LEU A 241 1.28 26.87 -3.92
CA LEU A 241 1.51 26.30 -5.25
C LEU A 241 1.87 27.37 -6.29
N GLU A 242 3.06 27.28 -6.90
CA GLU A 242 3.43 28.16 -8.03
C GLU A 242 2.80 27.73 -9.37
N VAL A 243 2.49 26.43 -9.50
CA VAL A 243 1.99 25.80 -10.74
C VAL A 243 0.72 25.00 -10.44
N CYS A 244 -0.27 25.09 -11.32
CA CYS A 244 -1.52 24.37 -11.17
C CYS A 244 -1.30 22.85 -11.29
N PRO A 245 -1.70 22.04 -10.31
CA PRO A 245 -1.45 20.59 -10.32
C PRO A 245 -2.23 19.87 -11.43
N ILE A 246 -3.30 20.46 -11.95
CA ILE A 246 -4.18 19.84 -12.95
C ILE A 246 -3.73 20.18 -14.38
N CYS A 247 -3.58 21.47 -14.74
CA CYS A 247 -3.18 21.87 -16.09
C CYS A 247 -1.70 22.21 -16.27
N ARG A 248 -0.89 22.18 -15.19
CA ARG A 248 0.55 22.50 -15.17
C ARG A 248 0.91 23.92 -15.66
N GLY A 249 -0.08 24.82 -15.76
CA GLY A 249 0.14 26.25 -16.03
C GLY A 249 0.49 27.05 -14.76
N PRO A 250 1.21 28.17 -14.87
CA PRO A 250 1.60 29.01 -13.73
C PRO A 250 0.39 29.66 -13.05
N ILE A 251 0.39 29.71 -11.72
CA ILE A 251 -0.69 30.30 -10.92
C ILE A 251 -0.47 31.81 -10.78
N GLN A 252 -1.16 32.58 -11.63
CA GLN A 252 -1.14 34.05 -11.60
C GLN A 252 -2.17 34.66 -10.64
N ALA A 253 -3.23 33.92 -10.31
CA ALA A 253 -4.31 34.36 -9.44
C ALA A 253 -4.84 33.19 -8.60
N ARG A 254 -5.17 33.47 -7.33
CA ARG A 254 -5.85 32.57 -6.39
C ARG A 254 -7.11 33.28 -5.88
N ILE A 255 -8.25 32.62 -5.95
CA ILE A 255 -9.55 33.14 -5.56
C ILE A 255 -10.10 32.20 -4.47
N ARG A 256 -10.31 32.70 -3.26
CA ARG A 256 -11.03 31.95 -2.21
C ARG A 256 -12.53 31.93 -2.56
N LEU A 257 -13.13 30.75 -2.45
CA LEU A 257 -14.54 30.49 -2.67
C LEU A 257 -15.23 30.41 -1.30
N TYR A 258 -16.41 31.00 -1.18
CA TYR A 258 -17.23 31.06 0.03
C TYR A 258 -18.54 30.30 -0.18
#